data_AF-A0A7S0C5V7-F1
#
_entry.id   AF-A0A7S0C5V7-F1
#
_cell.length_a   1.000
_cell.length_b   1.000
_cell.length_c   1.000
_cell.angle_alpha   90.00
_cell.angle_beta   90.00
_cell.angle_gamma   90.00
#
_symmetry.space_group_name_H-M   'P 1'
#
loop_
_entity.id
_entity.type
_entity.pdbx_description
1 polymer ?
#
loop_
_entity_poly.entity_id
_entity_poly.type
_entity_poly.pdbx_seq_one_letter_code
_entity_poly.pdbx_strand_id
1 'polypeptide(L)'
;NHCDVPKRSGRLGTWCEKQRRNYEKLMAKTSSTMTQYRLDALEALNFKWDFQDDSWETKFRLLRDYQSKHGNCFVPSGYAPNPKLSSWVRGLRAQHKRMKQGGDTRLDSYRVEQLESIGFKWIRHRKWDENIELLKEFKRENGHCLVPSRYRINQSLSDWVAYMRKKHKRRSCDKYKMPLSDAQIEELES
;
A
#
# COMPACT_ATOMS: atom_id res chain seq x y z
N ASN A 1 -3.91 -0.48 25.64
CA ASN A 1 -5.14 -1.31 25.71
C ASN A 1 -5.54 -1.77 24.32
N HIS A 2 -4.95 -2.86 23.85
CA HIS A 2 -5.16 -3.40 22.49
C HIS A 2 -6.05 -4.64 22.56
N CYS A 3 -7.31 -4.52 22.12
CA CYS A 3 -8.18 -5.67 21.86
C CYS A 3 -8.22 -6.00 20.35
N ASP A 4 -7.05 -6.02 19.71
CA ASP A 4 -6.89 -6.63 18.38
C ASP A 4 -6.63 -8.12 18.59
N VAL A 5 -7.70 -8.92 18.65
CA VAL A 5 -7.61 -10.39 18.71
C VAL A 5 -7.57 -10.93 17.27
N PRO A 6 -6.42 -11.46 16.78
CA PRO A 6 -6.31 -12.00 15.43
C PRO A 6 -7.18 -13.24 15.22
N LYS A 7 -7.45 -13.56 13.95
CA LYS A 7 -8.25 -14.72 13.50
C LYS A 7 -7.68 -16.11 13.90
N ARG A 8 -6.55 -16.16 14.62
CA ARG A 8 -5.87 -17.40 15.06
C ARG A 8 -5.70 -17.47 16.59
N SER A 9 -6.71 -16.99 17.34
CA SER A 9 -6.65 -16.88 18.80
C SER A 9 -7.76 -17.66 19.49
N GLY A 10 -7.78 -18.99 19.32
CA GLY A 10 -8.55 -19.93 20.13
C GLY A 10 -10.03 -19.57 20.38
N ARG A 11 -10.56 -19.99 21.54
CA ARG A 11 -11.97 -19.82 21.93
C ARG A 11 -12.44 -18.36 21.94
N LEU A 12 -11.57 -17.42 22.30
CA LEU A 12 -11.88 -15.99 22.33
C LEU A 12 -12.06 -15.40 20.93
N GLY A 13 -11.21 -15.78 19.97
CA GLY A 13 -11.35 -15.35 18.58
C GLY A 13 -12.68 -15.80 17.96
N THR A 14 -13.06 -17.06 18.18
CA THR A 14 -14.36 -17.60 17.75
C THR A 14 -15.53 -16.88 18.41
N TRP A 15 -15.40 -16.54 19.70
CA TRP A 15 -16.44 -15.78 20.42
C TRP A 15 -16.60 -14.37 19.85
N CYS A 16 -15.50 -13.65 19.61
CA CYS A 16 -15.52 -12.31 19.00
C CYS A 16 -16.17 -12.32 17.61
N GLU A 17 -15.85 -13.31 16.76
CA GLU A 17 -16.49 -13.46 15.44
C GLU A 17 -18.00 -13.70 15.54
N LYS A 18 -18.45 -14.46 16.54
CA LYS A 18 -19.86 -14.69 16.79
C LYS A 18 -20.58 -13.39 17.19
N GLN A 19 -19.95 -12.53 18.00
CA GLN A 19 -20.51 -11.22 18.34
C GLN A 19 -20.64 -10.32 17.10
N ARG A 20 -19.60 -10.24 16.26
CA ARG A 20 -19.64 -9.46 15.01
C ARG A 20 -20.75 -9.91 14.05
N ARG A 21 -20.90 -11.23 13.85
CA ARG A 21 -21.97 -11.79 13.00
C ARG A 21 -23.37 -11.50 13.54
N ASN A 22 -23.55 -11.55 14.86
CA ASN A 22 -24.83 -11.20 15.47
C ASN A 22 -25.11 -9.69 15.34
N TYR A 23 -24.09 -8.85 15.45
CA TYR A 23 -24.23 -7.41 15.22
C TYR A 23 -24.64 -7.10 13.77
N GLU A 24 -23.99 -7.73 12.77
CA GLU A 24 -24.37 -7.60 11.35
C GLU A 24 -25.84 -7.98 11.13
N LYS A 25 -26.29 -9.10 11.72
CA LYS A 25 -27.70 -9.53 11.63
C LYS A 25 -28.66 -8.51 12.24
N LEU A 26 -28.29 -7.91 13.37
CA LEU A 26 -29.06 -6.86 14.04
C LEU A 26 -29.18 -5.62 13.13
N MET A 27 -28.07 -5.16 12.55
CA MET A 27 -28.05 -4.02 11.63
C MET A 27 -28.85 -4.30 10.34
N ALA A 28 -28.80 -5.53 9.84
CA ALA A 28 -29.58 -6.00 8.69
C ALA A 28 -31.07 -6.25 9.02
N LYS A 29 -31.52 -5.97 10.26
CA LYS A 29 -32.89 -6.23 10.74
C LYS A 29 -33.35 -7.68 10.59
N THR A 30 -32.40 -8.61 10.72
CA THR A 30 -32.65 -10.07 10.70
C THR A 30 -32.53 -10.65 12.10
N SER A 31 -33.04 -11.87 12.30
CA SER A 31 -33.01 -12.54 13.61
C SER A 31 -31.58 -12.66 14.15
N SER A 32 -31.33 -11.97 15.27
CA SER A 32 -30.04 -11.87 15.94
C SER A 32 -30.16 -12.19 17.42
N THR A 33 -29.07 -12.70 18.01
CA THR A 33 -28.96 -12.88 19.46
C THR A 33 -28.24 -11.70 20.14
N MET A 34 -28.02 -10.59 19.41
CA MET A 34 -27.45 -9.36 19.94
C MET A 34 -28.52 -8.57 20.69
N THR A 35 -28.38 -8.48 22.01
CA THR A 35 -29.27 -7.71 22.90
C THR A 35 -28.67 -6.34 23.17
N GLN A 36 -29.49 -5.35 23.54
CA GLN A 36 -29.02 -4.00 23.89
C GLN A 36 -27.91 -4.03 24.95
N TYR A 37 -28.11 -4.78 26.04
CA TYR A 37 -27.11 -4.97 27.08
C TYR A 37 -25.74 -5.48 26.58
N ARG A 38 -25.73 -6.37 25.59
CA ARG A 38 -24.48 -6.92 25.03
C ARG A 38 -23.78 -5.88 24.16
N LEU A 39 -24.56 -5.07 23.45
CA LEU A 39 -24.07 -3.99 22.61
C LEU A 39 -23.41 -2.91 23.47
N ASP A 40 -24.11 -2.44 24.51
CA ASP A 40 -23.61 -1.43 25.45
C ASP A 40 -22.32 -1.89 26.15
N ALA A 41 -22.27 -3.16 26.58
CA ALA A 41 -21.08 -3.73 27.22
C ALA A 41 -19.87 -3.81 26.28
N LEU A 42 -20.09 -4.08 24.99
CA LEU A 42 -19.03 -4.15 23.98
C LEU A 42 -18.59 -2.75 23.55
N GLU A 43 -19.51 -1.79 23.44
CA GLU A 43 -19.19 -0.38 23.17
C GLU A 43 -18.38 0.26 24.29
N ALA A 44 -18.70 -0.02 25.55
CA ALA A 44 -17.94 0.45 26.71
C ALA A 44 -16.47 -0.04 26.69
N LEU A 45 -16.21 -1.18 26.04
CA LEU A 45 -14.87 -1.74 25.83
C LEU A 45 -14.22 -1.26 24.52
N ASN A 46 -14.87 -0.34 23.81
CA ASN A 46 -14.50 0.12 22.47
C ASN A 46 -14.29 -1.06 21.50
N PHE A 47 -15.17 -2.05 21.59
CA PHE A 47 -15.08 -3.29 20.83
C PHE A 47 -15.21 -3.00 19.33
N LYS A 48 -14.17 -3.36 18.57
CA LYS A 48 -14.18 -3.22 17.12
C LYS A 48 -15.12 -4.27 16.50
N TRP A 49 -16.33 -3.82 16.18
CA TRP A 49 -17.33 -4.56 15.41
C TRP A 49 -16.83 -4.94 14.03
N ASP A 50 -16.01 -4.06 13.45
CA ASP A 50 -15.48 -4.24 12.12
C ASP A 50 -13.98 -4.55 12.17
N PHE A 51 -13.63 -5.83 12.08
CA PHE A 51 -12.23 -6.27 12.02
C PHE A 51 -11.86 -6.75 10.62
N GLN A 52 -12.85 -6.96 9.75
CA GLN A 52 -12.68 -7.62 8.45
C GLN A 52 -13.73 -7.19 7.43
N ASP A 53 -14.02 -5.89 7.33
CA ASP A 53 -14.56 -5.42 6.08
C ASP A 53 -13.48 -5.58 4.97
N ASP A 54 -13.57 -6.69 4.25
CA ASP A 54 -12.76 -6.98 3.06
C ASP A 54 -13.30 -6.22 1.83
N SER A 55 -14.25 -5.29 2.02
CA SER A 55 -14.76 -4.44 0.97
C SER A 55 -13.66 -3.66 0.25
N TRP A 56 -14.02 -3.23 -0.94
CA TRP A 56 -13.22 -2.28 -1.70
C TRP A 56 -12.88 -1.05 -0.88
N GLU A 57 -13.88 -0.45 -0.23
CA GLU A 57 -13.77 0.83 0.47
C GLU A 57 -12.77 0.77 1.63
N THR A 58 -12.86 -0.28 2.45
CA THR A 58 -11.95 -0.47 3.57
C THR A 58 -10.51 -0.68 3.10
N LYS A 59 -10.28 -1.47 2.05
CA LYS A 59 -8.94 -1.69 1.49
C LYS A 59 -8.37 -0.45 0.80
N PHE A 60 -9.23 0.29 0.10
CA PHE A 60 -8.87 1.55 -0.54
C PHE A 60 -8.46 2.59 0.51
N ARG A 61 -9.21 2.72 1.60
CA ARG A 61 -8.84 3.57 2.75
C ARG A 61 -7.49 3.18 3.34
N LEU A 62 -7.25 1.89 3.58
CA LEU A 62 -5.96 1.40 4.08
C LEU A 62 -4.79 1.73 3.14
N LEU A 63 -5.01 1.66 1.82
CA LEU A 63 -4.01 2.06 0.84
C LEU A 63 -3.79 3.58 0.82
N ARG A 64 -4.84 4.37 0.96
CA ARG A 64 -4.74 5.83 1.07
C ARG A 64 -3.97 6.24 2.33
N ASP A 65 -4.22 5.58 3.46
CA ASP A 65 -3.48 5.82 4.71
C ASP A 65 -2.01 5.42 4.57
N TYR A 66 -1.73 4.32 3.85
CA TYR A 66 -0.37 3.95 3.51
C TYR A 66 0.29 5.04 2.64
N GLN A 67 -0.42 5.52 1.61
CA GLN A 67 0.07 6.57 0.73
C GLN A 67 0.37 7.86 1.49
N SER A 68 -0.50 8.27 2.42
CA SER A 68 -0.29 9.47 3.22
C SER A 68 0.95 9.35 4.11
N LYS A 69 1.24 8.15 4.63
CA LYS A 69 2.40 7.90 5.50
C LYS A 69 3.72 7.76 4.74
N HIS A 70 3.68 7.16 3.54
CA HIS A 70 4.88 6.78 2.79
C HIS A 70 5.12 7.64 1.55
N GLY A 71 4.18 8.52 1.19
CA GLY A 71 4.22 9.33 -0.04
C GLY A 71 3.97 8.54 -1.33
N ASN A 72 3.69 7.24 -1.25
CA ASN A 72 3.51 6.37 -2.41
C ASN A 72 2.57 5.18 -2.11
N CYS A 73 2.13 4.50 -3.16
CA CYS A 73 1.33 3.28 -3.05
C CYS A 73 2.16 1.98 -3.17
N PHE A 74 3.46 2.03 -2.92
CA PHE A 74 4.39 0.90 -3.09
C PHE A 74 4.48 0.02 -1.86
N VAL A 75 3.36 -0.62 -1.51
CA VAL A 75 3.30 -1.54 -0.37
C VAL A 75 4.29 -2.70 -0.57
N PRO A 76 5.26 -2.90 0.36
CA PRO A 76 6.22 -4.00 0.30
C PRO A 76 5.55 -5.36 0.31
N SER A 77 6.20 -6.36 -0.30
CA SER A 77 5.68 -7.73 -0.22
C SER A 77 5.80 -8.22 1.21
N GLY A 78 4.71 -8.73 1.78
CA GLY A 78 4.71 -9.18 3.17
C GLY A 78 4.80 -8.04 4.18
N TYR A 79 4.37 -6.82 3.80
CA TYR A 79 4.31 -5.65 4.66
C TYR A 79 3.78 -6.01 6.06
N ALA A 80 4.67 -6.04 7.05
CA ALA A 80 4.40 -6.61 8.37
C ALA A 80 3.22 -5.94 9.11
N PRO A 81 3.04 -4.60 9.05
CA PRO A 81 1.87 -3.96 9.66
C PRO A 81 0.54 -4.39 9.04
N ASN A 82 0.52 -4.73 7.74
CA ASN A 82 -0.68 -5.22 7.08
C ASN A 82 -0.37 -6.13 5.87
N PRO A 83 -0.17 -7.45 6.08
CA PRO A 83 0.14 -8.38 5.01
C PRO A 83 -1.02 -8.54 4.00
N LYS A 84 -2.27 -8.35 4.45
CA LYS A 84 -3.45 -8.40 3.59
C LYS A 84 -3.47 -7.26 2.58
N LEU A 85 -3.09 -6.05 3.00
CA LEU A 85 -2.96 -4.90 2.10
C LEU A 85 -1.92 -5.19 1.00
N SER A 86 -0.76 -5.76 1.36
CA SER A 86 0.27 -6.12 0.37
C SER A 86 -0.24 -7.14 -0.67
N SER A 87 -1.02 -8.13 -0.22
CA SER A 87 -1.63 -9.13 -1.08
C SER A 87 -2.72 -8.53 -1.98
N TRP A 88 -3.54 -7.63 -1.44
CA TRP A 88 -4.57 -6.94 -2.21
C TRP A 88 -3.97 -6.05 -3.30
N VAL A 89 -2.97 -5.23 -2.98
CA VAL A 89 -2.25 -4.39 -3.96
C VAL A 89 -1.62 -5.23 -5.08
N ARG A 90 -1.06 -6.40 -4.75
CA ARG A 90 -0.56 -7.35 -5.76
C ARG A 90 -1.70 -7.86 -6.65
N GLY A 91 -2.84 -8.19 -6.04
CA GLY A 91 -4.06 -8.60 -6.74
C GLY A 91 -4.60 -7.53 -7.67
N LEU A 92 -4.57 -6.25 -7.28
CA LEU A 92 -4.99 -5.13 -8.14
C LEU A 92 -4.17 -5.07 -9.43
N ARG A 93 -2.84 -5.16 -9.33
CA ARG A 93 -1.96 -5.12 -10.52
C ARG A 93 -2.21 -6.32 -11.45
N ALA A 94 -2.46 -7.50 -10.89
CA ALA A 94 -2.80 -8.69 -11.67
C ALA A 94 -4.19 -8.57 -12.36
N GLN A 95 -5.18 -8.04 -11.65
CA GLN A 95 -6.52 -7.76 -12.18
C GLN A 95 -6.47 -6.73 -13.32
N HIS A 96 -5.73 -5.64 -13.16
CA HIS A 96 -5.57 -4.63 -14.20
C HIS A 96 -4.85 -5.17 -15.44
N LYS A 97 -3.81 -6.00 -15.26
CA LYS A 97 -3.17 -6.68 -16.40
C LYS A 97 -4.17 -7.55 -17.16
N ARG A 98 -5.01 -8.30 -16.44
CA ARG A 98 -6.06 -9.14 -17.04
C ARG A 98 -7.13 -8.31 -17.75
N MET A 99 -7.58 -7.22 -17.14
CA MET A 99 -8.52 -6.25 -17.73
C MET A 99 -8.00 -5.73 -19.08
N LYS A 100 -6.72 -5.35 -19.15
CA LYS A 100 -6.07 -4.88 -20.40
C LYS A 100 -5.95 -5.98 -21.47
N GLN A 101 -6.02 -7.24 -21.09
CA GLN A 101 -6.00 -8.40 -21.98
C GLN A 101 -7.43 -8.87 -22.36
N GLY A 102 -8.47 -8.11 -21.98
CA GLY A 102 -9.87 -8.46 -22.24
C GLY A 102 -10.41 -9.58 -21.34
N GLY A 103 -9.71 -9.94 -20.27
CA GLY A 103 -10.17 -10.96 -19.33
C GLY A 103 -11.07 -10.41 -18.24
N ASP A 104 -11.95 -11.26 -17.72
CA ASP A 104 -12.92 -10.89 -16.67
C ASP A 104 -12.24 -10.59 -15.32
N THR A 105 -12.72 -9.54 -14.64
CA THR A 105 -12.22 -9.07 -13.36
C THR A 105 -13.25 -8.24 -12.59
N ARG A 106 -13.10 -8.20 -11.27
CA ARG A 106 -13.88 -7.31 -10.40
C ARG A 106 -13.35 -5.87 -10.38
N LEU A 107 -12.26 -5.59 -11.09
CA LEU A 107 -11.71 -4.25 -11.23
C LEU A 107 -12.44 -3.52 -12.37
N ASP A 108 -13.32 -2.60 -12.00
CA ASP A 108 -14.07 -1.75 -12.94
C ASP A 108 -13.38 -0.38 -13.14
N SER A 109 -13.90 0.42 -14.07
CA SER A 109 -13.37 1.75 -14.40
C SER A 109 -13.39 2.71 -13.21
N TYR A 110 -14.45 2.69 -12.41
CA TYR A 110 -14.56 3.54 -11.21
C TYR A 110 -13.46 3.23 -10.20
N ARG A 111 -13.19 1.95 -9.96
CA ARG A 111 -12.11 1.48 -9.08
C ARG A 111 -10.72 1.83 -9.61
N VAL A 112 -10.54 1.81 -10.93
CA VAL A 112 -9.30 2.25 -11.57
C VAL A 112 -9.07 3.74 -11.33
N GLU A 113 -10.09 4.56 -11.57
CA GLU A 113 -10.02 6.01 -11.35
C GLU A 113 -9.73 6.37 -9.88
N GLN A 114 -10.39 5.69 -8.94
CA GLN A 114 -10.12 5.87 -7.51
C GLN A 114 -8.63 5.60 -7.17
N LEU A 115 -8.06 4.52 -7.69
CA LEU A 115 -6.64 4.20 -7.47
C LEU A 115 -5.71 5.23 -8.13
N GLU A 116 -6.02 5.65 -9.35
CA GLU A 116 -5.23 6.66 -10.07
C GLU A 116 -5.27 8.01 -9.36
N SER A 117 -6.41 8.38 -8.74
CA SER A 117 -6.56 9.62 -7.98
C SER A 117 -5.60 9.75 -6.79
N ILE A 118 -5.16 8.63 -6.21
CA ILE A 118 -4.16 8.60 -5.12
C ILE A 118 -2.74 8.33 -5.62
N GLY A 119 -2.52 8.38 -6.93
CA GLY A 119 -1.22 8.17 -7.56
C GLY A 119 -0.79 6.71 -7.67
N PHE A 120 -1.72 5.75 -7.62
CA PHE A 120 -1.41 4.33 -7.71
C PHE A 120 -0.77 3.98 -9.07
N LYS A 121 0.42 3.37 -9.03
CA LYS A 121 1.09 2.87 -10.23
C LYS A 121 0.80 1.38 -10.45
N TRP A 122 0.19 1.10 -11.61
CA TRP A 122 -0.16 -0.26 -12.06
C TRP A 122 1.07 -1.12 -12.38
N ILE A 123 2.15 -0.49 -12.83
CA ILE A 123 3.43 -1.12 -13.11
C ILE A 123 4.38 -0.75 -11.99
N ARG A 124 5.06 -1.75 -11.41
CA ARG A 124 6.11 -1.57 -10.40
C ARG A 124 7.45 -1.82 -11.05
N HIS A 125 8.33 -0.83 -11.01
CA HIS A 125 9.72 -1.00 -11.41
C HIS A 125 10.52 -1.25 -10.13
N ARG A 126 10.47 -2.49 -9.59
CA ARG A 126 10.97 -2.81 -8.23
C ARG A 126 12.25 -2.09 -7.83
N LYS A 127 13.34 -2.30 -8.59
CA LYS A 127 14.65 -1.69 -8.30
C LYS A 127 14.63 -0.16 -8.39
N TRP A 128 13.87 0.37 -9.34
CA TRP A 128 13.73 1.80 -9.52
C TRP A 128 13.01 2.46 -8.35
N ASP A 129 11.82 1.96 -8.03
CA ASP A 129 10.97 2.51 -6.99
C ASP A 129 11.68 2.42 -5.63
N GLU A 130 12.33 1.28 -5.35
CA GLU A 130 13.15 1.09 -4.15
C GLU A 130 14.33 2.07 -4.08
N ASN A 131 15.06 2.28 -5.18
CA ASN A 131 16.19 3.21 -5.21
C ASN A 131 15.74 4.68 -5.09
N ILE A 132 14.58 5.05 -5.64
CA ILE A 132 14.01 6.38 -5.49
C ILE A 132 13.67 6.68 -4.02
N GLU A 133 13.02 5.76 -3.33
CA GLU A 133 12.71 5.93 -1.91
C GLU A 133 13.98 6.03 -1.04
N LEU A 134 14.98 5.19 -1.33
CA LEU A 134 16.29 5.27 -0.68
C LEU A 134 16.99 6.60 -0.95
N LEU A 135 16.87 7.15 -2.16
CA LEU A 135 17.42 8.46 -2.50
C LEU A 135 16.67 9.61 -1.82
N LYS A 136 15.34 9.51 -1.68
CA LYS A 136 14.52 10.47 -0.93
C LYS A 136 14.91 10.50 0.55
N GLU A 137 15.11 9.34 1.17
CA GLU A 137 15.65 9.24 2.54
C GLU A 137 17.02 9.89 2.64
N PHE A 138 17.95 9.53 1.75
CA PHE A 138 19.28 10.10 1.74
C PHE A 138 19.24 11.63 1.62
N LYS A 139 18.39 12.17 0.75
CA LYS A 139 18.18 13.63 0.60
C LYS A 139 17.62 14.25 1.87
N ARG A 140 16.65 13.62 2.53
CA ARG A 140 16.10 14.10 3.81
C ARG A 140 17.16 14.17 4.90
N GLU A 141 18.05 13.19 4.98
CA GLU A 141 19.12 13.13 5.99
C GLU A 141 20.29 14.09 5.68
N ASN A 142 20.64 14.27 4.40
CA ASN A 142 21.87 14.95 3.99
C ASN A 142 21.62 16.32 3.31
N GLY A 143 20.37 16.68 3.03
CA GLY A 143 19.98 17.88 2.30
C GLY A 143 20.23 17.84 0.79
N HIS A 144 20.78 16.74 0.25
CA HIS A 144 21.16 16.63 -1.16
C HIS A 144 21.12 15.19 -1.68
N CYS A 145 21.10 15.02 -3.01
CA CYS A 145 21.18 13.72 -3.69
C CYS A 145 22.62 13.26 -4.01
N LEU A 146 23.65 13.88 -3.40
CA LEU A 146 25.07 13.57 -3.64
C LEU A 146 25.52 12.29 -2.89
N VAL A 147 24.95 11.15 -3.27
CA VAL A 147 25.33 9.84 -2.69
C VAL A 147 26.83 9.56 -2.95
N PRO A 148 27.64 9.30 -1.90
CA PRO A 148 29.06 8.97 -2.05
C PRO A 148 29.27 7.70 -2.89
N SER A 149 30.37 7.61 -3.64
CA SER A 149 30.68 6.41 -4.44
C SER A 149 30.89 5.15 -3.59
N ARG A 150 31.29 5.31 -2.33
CA ARG A 150 31.42 4.25 -1.33
C ARG A 150 30.45 4.49 -0.18
N TYR A 151 29.14 4.46 -0.45
CA TYR A 151 28.13 4.56 0.59
C TYR A 151 28.01 3.23 1.32
N ARG A 152 28.72 3.11 2.45
CA ARG A 152 28.80 1.86 3.23
C ARG A 152 27.45 1.37 3.76
N ILE A 153 26.48 2.27 3.93
CA ILE A 153 25.12 1.94 4.35
C ILE A 153 24.36 1.23 3.22
N ASN A 154 24.56 1.65 1.96
CA ASN A 154 23.90 1.03 0.82
C ASN A 154 24.70 1.21 -0.49
N GLN A 155 25.59 0.26 -0.76
CA GLN A 155 26.42 0.28 -1.98
C GLN A 155 25.56 0.16 -3.25
N SER A 156 24.44 -0.57 -3.19
CA SER A 156 23.51 -0.70 -4.33
C SER A 156 22.91 0.65 -4.73
N LEU A 157 22.63 1.54 -3.77
CA LEU A 157 22.17 2.89 -4.05
C LEU A 157 23.26 3.73 -4.73
N SER A 158 24.50 3.68 -4.23
CA SER A 158 25.64 4.36 -4.86
C SER A 158 25.85 3.94 -6.31
N ASP A 159 25.85 2.63 -6.55
CA ASP A 159 26.07 2.06 -7.88
C ASP A 159 24.95 2.49 -8.84
N TRP A 160 23.70 2.51 -8.35
CA TRP A 160 22.56 2.97 -9.12
C TRP A 160 22.66 4.47 -9.43
N VAL A 161 22.93 5.34 -8.45
CA VAL A 161 23.09 6.79 -8.69
C VAL A 161 24.23 7.07 -9.67
N ALA A 162 25.36 6.36 -9.55
CA ALA A 162 26.49 6.48 -10.47
C ALA A 162 26.11 6.04 -11.90
N TYR A 163 25.38 4.93 -12.04
CA TYR A 163 24.86 4.47 -13.32
C TYR A 163 23.92 5.52 -13.95
N MET A 164 23.02 6.09 -13.16
CA MET A 164 22.06 7.11 -13.60
C MET A 164 22.78 8.38 -14.07
N ARG A 165 23.76 8.88 -13.31
CA ARG A 165 24.59 10.03 -13.71
C ARG A 165 25.37 9.78 -15.00
N LYS A 166 25.96 8.59 -15.15
CA LYS A 166 26.69 8.19 -16.38
C LYS A 166 25.76 8.16 -17.59
N LYS A 167 24.53 7.64 -17.43
CA LYS A 167 23.52 7.63 -18.50
C LYS A 167 23.02 9.05 -18.83
N HIS A 168 22.83 9.91 -17.83
CA HIS A 168 22.48 11.31 -18.02
C HIS A 168 23.55 12.08 -18.82
N LYS A 169 24.84 11.91 -18.48
CA LYS A 169 25.95 12.52 -19.23
C LYS A 169 26.01 12.07 -20.69
N ARG A 170 25.53 10.86 -21.00
CA ARG A 170 25.43 10.32 -22.37
C ARG A 170 24.17 10.76 -23.12
N ARG A 171 23.23 11.50 -22.49
CA ARG A 171 22.02 12.08 -23.15
C ARG A 171 22.35 13.01 -24.31
N SER A 172 23.57 13.54 -24.39
CA SER A 172 24.00 14.36 -25.53
C SER A 172 24.12 13.58 -26.86
N CYS A 173 23.97 12.25 -26.89
CA CYS A 173 24.27 11.45 -28.09
C CYS A 173 23.24 10.42 -28.56
N ASP A 174 22.15 10.06 -27.86
CA ASP A 174 21.30 8.95 -28.36
C ASP A 174 19.81 8.93 -27.96
N LYS A 175 18.97 8.51 -28.92
CA LYS A 175 17.49 8.59 -28.96
C LYS A 175 16.70 7.50 -28.18
N TYR A 176 17.31 6.78 -27.24
CA TYR A 176 16.62 5.67 -26.55
C TYR A 176 15.82 6.08 -25.31
N LYS A 177 14.62 5.51 -25.20
CA LYS A 177 13.62 5.64 -24.11
C LYS A 177 14.29 5.66 -22.72
N MET A 178 14.13 6.79 -22.02
CA MET A 178 14.77 7.06 -20.74
C MET A 178 14.17 6.24 -19.58
N PRO A 179 14.96 5.97 -18.53
CA PRO A 179 14.43 5.48 -17.26
C PRO A 179 13.89 6.62 -16.37
N LEU A 180 14.40 7.86 -16.46
CA LEU A 180 13.88 9.06 -15.79
C LEU A 180 13.09 9.92 -16.78
N SER A 181 11.89 10.38 -16.44
CA SER A 181 11.26 11.53 -17.09
C SER A 181 11.87 12.84 -16.60
N ASP A 182 11.73 13.93 -17.35
CA ASP A 182 12.24 15.24 -16.94
C ASP A 182 11.61 15.71 -15.62
N ALA A 183 10.32 15.40 -15.39
CA ALA A 183 9.66 15.63 -14.10
C ALA A 183 10.30 14.85 -12.93
N GLN A 184 10.82 13.64 -13.19
CA GLN A 184 11.53 12.87 -12.15
C GLN A 184 12.94 13.41 -11.88
N ILE A 185 13.52 14.15 -12.81
CA ILE A 185 14.79 14.85 -12.61
C ILE A 185 14.54 16.14 -11.80
N GLU A 186 13.49 16.87 -12.16
CA GLU A 186 13.06 18.09 -11.47
C GLU A 186 12.63 17.83 -10.01
N GLU A 187 11.91 16.73 -9.73
CA GLU A 187 11.57 16.31 -8.34
C GLU A 187 12.82 15.93 -7.52
N LEU A 188 13.92 15.53 -8.18
CA LEU A 188 15.18 15.21 -7.50
C LEU A 188 16.05 16.45 -7.27
N GLU A 189 15.94 17.46 -8.14
CA GLU A 189 16.73 18.70 -8.14
C GLU A 189 16.06 19.88 -7.40
N SER A 190 14.74 19.85 -7.18
CA SER A 190 13.98 20.81 -6.34
C SER A 190 14.02 20.48 -4.86
#